data_AF-A0A9D8PRA9-F1
#
_entry.id   AF-A0A9D8PRA9-F1
#
_cell.length_a   1.000
_cell.length_b   1.000
_cell.length_c   1.000
_cell.angle_alpha   90.00
_cell.angle_beta   90.00
_cell.angle_gamma   90.00
#
_symmetry.space_group_name_H-M   'P 1'
#
loop_
_entity.id
_entity.type
_entity.pdbx_description
1 polymer ?
#
loop_
_entity_poly.entity_id
_entity_poly.type
_entity_poly.pdbx_seq_one_letter_code
_entity_poly.pdbx_strand_id
1 'polypeptide(L)' 'MRWIVRVARTMDDVKECYFSDKEKALERMEILKDLSMAVDATVWMEEIDD' A
#
# COMPACT_ATOMS: atom_id res chain seq x y z
N MET A 1 -16.53 -0.48 -3.19
CA MET A 1 -15.17 -0.26 -3.73
C MET A 1 -14.34 0.66 -2.84
N ARG A 2 -13.41 0.07 -2.08
CA ARG A 2 -12.33 0.75 -1.36
C ARG A 2 -11.00 0.17 -1.84
N TRP A 3 -9.91 0.91 -1.64
CA TRP A 3 -8.56 0.49 -2.00
C TRP A 3 -7.73 0.36 -0.74
N ILE A 4 -7.00 -0.73 -0.62
CA ILE A 4 -6.06 -0.97 0.49
C ILE A 4 -4.66 -0.89 -0.06
N VAL A 5 -3.85 0.02 0.46
CA VAL A 5 -2.40 0.03 0.24
C VAL A 5 -1.74 -0.64 1.43
N ARG A 6 -0.94 -1.69 1.17
CA ARG A 6 -0.24 -2.45 2.20
C ARG A 6 1.27 -2.31 2.04
N VAL A 7 1.96 -2.24 3.17
CA VAL A 7 3.43 -2.25 3.26
C VAL A 7 3.84 -3.30 4.27
N ALA A 8 4.79 -4.15 3.89
CA ALA A 8 5.35 -5.16 4.78
C ALA A 8 6.85 -5.32 4.55
N ARG A 9 7.63 -5.28 5.63
CA ARG A 9 9.04 -5.71 5.60
C ARG A 9 9.19 -7.21 5.84
N THR A 10 8.29 -7.77 6.63
CA THR A 10 8.19 -9.21 6.92
C THR A 10 6.72 -9.61 6.94
N MET A 11 6.41 -10.90 6.79
CA MET A 11 5.03 -11.42 6.78
C MET A 11 4.24 -11.08 8.06
N ASP A 12 4.93 -10.77 9.16
CA ASP A 12 4.33 -10.47 10.46
C ASP A 12 4.06 -8.97 10.72
N ASP A 13 4.59 -8.06 9.88
CA ASP A 13 4.43 -6.61 10.06
C ASP A 13 3.83 -5.94 8.83
N VAL A 14 2.59 -6.32 8.52
CA VAL A 14 1.79 -5.69 7.49
C VAL A 14 1.11 -4.44 8.07
N LYS A 15 1.35 -3.28 7.45
CA LYS A 15 0.58 -2.04 7.70
C LYS A 15 -0.35 -1.77 6.54
N GLU A 16 -1.58 -1.40 6.85
CA GLU A 16 -2.65 -1.17 5.86
C GLU A 16 -3.14 0.27 5.93
N CYS A 17 -3.46 0.83 4.76
CA CYS A 17 -4.06 2.16 4.63
C CYS A 17 -5.22 2.11 3.63
N TYR A 18 -6.38 2.62 4.04
CA TYR A 18 -7.61 2.54 3.28
C TYR A 18 -7.93 3.84 2.55
N PHE A 19 -8.38 3.72 1.32
CA PHE A 19 -8.74 4.84 0.46
C PHE A 19 -10.10 4.59 -0.19
N SER A 20 -10.94 5.62 -0.23
CA SER A 20 -12.17 5.65 -1.03
C SER A 20 -11.93 6.14 -2.46
N ASP A 21 -10.73 6.65 -2.74
CA ASP A 21 -10.33 7.27 -4.01
C ASP A 21 -9.12 6.51 -4.58
N LYS A 22 -9.26 6.04 -5.83
CA LYS A 22 -8.24 5.24 -6.50
C LYS A 22 -6.96 6.03 -6.81
N GLU A 23 -7.09 7.29 -7.23
CA GLU A 23 -5.95 8.11 -7.61
C GLU A 23 -5.07 8.40 -6.38
N LYS A 24 -5.70 8.70 -5.25
CA LYS A 24 -4.99 8.86 -3.97
C LYS A 24 -4.32 7.58 -3.50
N ALA A 25 -4.96 6.42 -3.70
CA ALA A 25 -4.37 5.13 -3.37
C ALA A 25 -3.12 4.85 -4.22
N LEU A 26 -3.19 5.15 -5.51
CA LEU A 26 -2.07 5.00 -6.45
C LEU A 26 -0.91 5.94 -6.11
N GLU A 27 -1.18 7.23 -5.92
CA GLU A 27 -0.16 8.22 -5.50
C GLU A 27 0.55 7.74 -4.23
N ARG A 28 -0.22 7.26 -3.24
CA ARG A 28 0.36 6.77 -1.99
C ARG A 28 1.19 5.51 -2.21
N MET A 29 0.75 4.58 -3.05
CA MET A 29 1.48 3.36 -3.38
C MET A 29 2.83 3.69 -4.04
N GLU A 30 2.89 4.64 -4.96
CA GLU A 30 4.13 5.05 -5.64
C GLU A 30 5.14 5.64 -4.65
N ILE A 31 4.71 6.59 -3.81
CA ILE A 31 5.55 7.16 -2.75
C ILE A 31 6.12 6.07 -1.84
N LEU A 32 5.28 5.09 -1.46
CA LEU A 32 5.71 4.00 -0.58
C LEU A 32 6.67 3.04 -1.29
N LYS A 33 6.49 2.76 -2.58
CA LYS A 33 7.42 1.95 -3.37
C LYS A 33 8.81 2.58 -3.44
N ASP A 34 8.89 3.89 -3.68
CA ASP A 34 10.17 4.60 -3.71
C ASP A 34 10.89 4.52 -2.36
N LEU A 35 10.15 4.68 -1.26
CA LEU A 35 10.69 4.53 0.09
C LEU A 35 11.08 3.08 0.40
N SER A 36 10.32 2.10 -0.10
CA SER A 36 10.54 0.68 0.18
C SER A 36 11.84 0.16 -0.43
N MET A 37 12.31 0.76 -1.53
CA MET A 37 13.62 0.48 -2.13
C MET A 37 14.78 0.73 -1.16
N ALA A 38 14.64 1.67 -0.23
CA ALA A 38 15.68 1.99 0.75
C ALA A 38 15.68 1.07 1.98
N VAL A 39 14.56 0.39 2.25
CA VAL A 39 14.32 -0.32 3.53
C VAL A 39 13.97 -1.80 3.36
N ASP A 40 14.04 -2.34 2.15
CA ASP A 40 13.68 -3.72 1.79
C ASP A 40 12.27 -4.08 2.28
N ALA A 41 11.28 -3.34 1.78
CA ALA A 41 9.88 -3.59 2.07
C ALA A 41 9.08 -3.82 0.79
N THR A 42 8.05 -4.65 0.89
CA THR A 42 7.11 -4.94 -0.19
C THR A 42 5.88 -4.04 -0.05
N VAL A 43 5.47 -3.42 -1.16
CA VAL A 43 4.30 -2.54 -1.23
C VAL A 43 3.36 -3.04 -2.31
N TRP A 44 2.08 -3.20 -1.97
CA TRP A 44 1.05 -3.61 -2.92
C TRP A 44 -0.29 -2.93 -2.62
N MET A 45 -1.14 -2.91 -3.63
CA MET A 45 -2.48 -2.34 -3.55
C MET A 45 -3.50 -3.41 -3.91
N GLU A 46 -4.61 -3.46 -3.18
CA GLU A 46 -5.73 -4.36 -3.42
C GLU A 46 -7.03 -3.55 -3.50
N GLU A 47 -7.88 -3.93 -4.44
CA GLU A 47 -9.25 -3.44 -4.53
C GLU A 47 -10.15 -4.34 -3.70
N ILE A 48 -10.96 -3.73 -2.82
CA ILE A 48 -11.94 -4.44 -2.02
C ILE A 48 -13.35 -3.92 -2.33
N ASP A 49 -14.25 -4.86 -2.58
CA ASP A 49 -15.69 -4.63 -2.57
C ASP A 49 -16.19 -4.80 -1.14
N ASP A 50 -15.94 -3.78 -0.33
CA ASP A 50 -16.68 -3.55 0.91
C ASP A 50 -18.07 -2.99 0.58
#